data_AF-F6X612-F1
#
_entry.id   AF-F6X612-F1
#
_cell.length_a   1.000
_cell.length_b   1.000
_cell.length_c   1.000
_cell.angle_alpha   90.00
_cell.angle_beta   90.00
_cell.angle_gamma   90.00
#
_symmetry.space_group_name_H-M   'P 1'
#
loop_
_entity.id
_entity.type
_entity.pdbx_description
1 polymer ?
#
loop_
_entity_poly.entity_id
_entity_poly.type
_entity_poly.pdbx_seq_one_letter_code
_entity_poly.pdbx_strand_id
1 'polypeptide(L)'
;MRLLSLVVVIFFIALLITESDAWRRRRRRRRVACQMNFWTHWGSCSVSCGSGRQKRSRSIKVYPFESSPCPSALEYRTCSIRKTNCAVSSWSSWAACTKSCGAGTQTRTRSITVRPKNCGASCPSLVDRRGCTGYQCPRNCLVSSWGAWSKCSVTCGSGTASRTRKIITTPAYGGKPCAGLSDHKRCTITQQNCVVSPWGSWSPCSGSCPNGRKTRLRRVILKPTGCGTRCPVLSQSSSCM
;
A
#
# COMPACT_ATOMS: atom_id res chain seq x y z
N MET A 1 53.84 -32.70 -113.48
CA MET A 1 54.35 -32.38 -112.11
C MET A 1 53.57 -31.27 -111.38
N ARG A 2 52.24 -31.08 -111.56
CA ARG A 2 51.50 -30.04 -110.79
C ARG A 2 50.24 -30.50 -110.07
N LEU A 3 49.67 -31.67 -110.40
CA LEU A 3 48.46 -32.19 -109.75
C LEU A 3 48.74 -33.07 -108.51
N LEU A 4 49.78 -33.91 -108.50
CA LEU A 4 50.09 -34.76 -107.33
C LEU A 4 50.54 -33.95 -106.09
N SER A 5 51.27 -32.84 -106.26
CA SER A 5 51.65 -31.96 -105.14
C SER A 5 50.45 -31.28 -104.50
N LEU A 6 49.39 -30.98 -105.26
CA LEU A 6 48.19 -30.34 -104.71
C LEU A 6 47.42 -31.30 -103.80
N VAL A 7 47.30 -32.58 -104.18
CA VAL A 7 46.59 -33.59 -103.38
C VAL A 7 47.31 -33.87 -102.06
N VAL A 8 48.64 -33.94 -102.06
CA VAL A 8 49.44 -34.15 -100.84
C VAL A 8 49.33 -32.94 -99.90
N VAL A 9 49.41 -31.71 -100.43
CA VAL A 9 49.25 -30.49 -99.63
C VAL A 9 47.83 -30.40 -99.03
N ILE A 10 46.79 -30.72 -99.81
CA ILE A 10 45.41 -30.76 -99.32
C ILE A 10 45.23 -31.80 -98.21
N PHE A 11 45.87 -32.98 -98.33
CA PHE A 11 45.79 -34.05 -97.32
C PHE A 11 46.47 -33.65 -95.99
N PHE A 12 47.65 -33.00 -96.04
CA PHE A 12 48.32 -32.48 -94.85
C PHE A 12 47.56 -31.34 -94.19
N ILE A 13 46.98 -30.42 -94.97
CA ILE A 13 46.11 -29.35 -94.45
C ILE A 13 44.87 -29.96 -93.79
N ALA A 14 44.24 -30.98 -94.39
CA ALA A 14 43.10 -31.67 -93.82
C ALA A 14 43.46 -32.36 -92.49
N LEU A 15 44.60 -33.04 -92.39
CA LEU A 15 45.10 -33.64 -91.15
C LEU A 15 45.32 -32.59 -90.04
N LEU A 16 45.97 -31.46 -90.35
CA LEU A 16 46.18 -30.37 -89.39
C LEU A 16 44.86 -29.72 -88.94
N ILE A 17 43.88 -29.56 -89.84
CA ILE A 17 42.54 -29.08 -89.49
C ILE A 17 41.86 -30.07 -88.54
N THR A 18 41.91 -31.38 -88.81
CA THR A 18 41.28 -32.41 -87.96
C THR A 18 41.91 -32.53 -86.57
N GLU A 19 43.24 -32.38 -86.45
CA GLU A 19 43.95 -32.34 -85.17
C GLU A 19 43.57 -31.09 -84.35
N SER A 20 43.49 -29.93 -85.01
CA SER A 20 43.07 -28.67 -84.37
C SER A 20 41.61 -28.71 -83.91
N ASP A 21 40.75 -29.40 -84.65
CA ASP A 21 39.34 -29.63 -84.32
C ASP A 21 39.19 -30.68 -83.23
N ALA A 22 39.98 -31.75 -83.23
CA ALA A 22 40.00 -32.73 -82.15
C ALA A 22 40.49 -32.09 -80.83
N TRP A 23 41.51 -31.24 -80.88
CA TRP A 23 41.99 -30.47 -79.73
C TRP A 23 40.95 -29.45 -79.25
N ARG A 24 40.29 -28.70 -80.16
CA ARG A 24 39.15 -27.81 -79.83
C ARG A 24 37.96 -28.57 -79.23
N ARG A 25 37.64 -29.77 -79.73
CA ARG A 25 36.57 -30.65 -79.21
C ARG A 25 36.93 -31.20 -77.82
N ARG A 26 38.20 -31.57 -77.57
CA ARG A 26 38.69 -32.00 -76.23
C ARG A 26 38.69 -30.84 -75.22
N ARG A 27 39.09 -29.63 -75.62
CA ARG A 27 39.04 -28.41 -74.78
C ARG A 27 37.61 -27.97 -74.43
N ARG A 28 36.65 -28.17 -75.34
CA ARG A 28 35.23 -27.85 -75.10
C ARG A 28 34.53 -28.82 -74.15
N ARG A 29 34.97 -30.08 -74.02
CA ARG A 29 34.32 -31.11 -73.20
C ARG A 29 34.60 -31.03 -71.68
N ARG A 30 35.45 -30.12 -71.19
CA ARG A 30 35.83 -30.04 -69.76
C ARG A 30 35.62 -28.68 -69.08
N ARG A 31 34.75 -27.81 -69.61
CA ARG A 31 34.30 -26.63 -68.87
C ARG A 31 33.03 -26.97 -68.09
N VAL A 32 33.20 -27.52 -66.89
CA VAL A 32 32.08 -27.66 -65.93
C VAL A 32 31.96 -26.34 -65.17
N ALA A 33 30.86 -25.62 -65.40
CA ALA A 33 30.55 -24.39 -64.67
C ALA A 33 30.19 -24.72 -63.20
N CYS A 34 30.48 -23.78 -62.29
CA CYS A 34 30.08 -23.93 -60.88
C CYS A 34 28.56 -24.07 -60.77
N GLN A 35 28.09 -25.16 -60.18
CA GLN A 35 26.67 -25.39 -59.92
C GLN A 35 26.37 -25.19 -58.45
N MET A 36 25.38 -24.35 -58.14
CA MET A 36 24.96 -24.08 -56.77
C MET A 36 23.72 -24.91 -56.40
N ASN A 37 23.57 -25.25 -55.13
CA ASN A 37 22.32 -25.79 -54.60
C ASN A 37 21.21 -24.72 -54.57
N PHE A 38 19.98 -25.16 -54.34
CA PHE A 38 18.87 -24.24 -54.11
C PHE A 38 19.11 -23.41 -52.86
N TRP A 39 18.58 -22.19 -52.89
CA TRP A 39 18.60 -21.31 -51.74
C TRP A 39 17.77 -21.89 -50.59
N THR A 40 18.26 -21.75 -49.36
CA THR A 40 17.43 -21.93 -48.18
C THR A 40 16.31 -20.87 -48.15
N HIS A 41 15.28 -21.11 -47.35
CA HIS A 41 14.36 -20.06 -46.96
C HIS A 41 15.11 -18.89 -46.29
N TRP A 42 14.54 -17.70 -46.36
CA TRP A 42 15.07 -16.53 -45.68
C TRP A 42 14.97 -16.71 -44.17
N GLY A 43 16.07 -16.46 -43.45
CA GLY A 43 16.07 -16.42 -41.99
C GLY A 43 15.26 -15.23 -41.43
N SER A 44 15.07 -15.21 -40.12
CA SER A 44 14.43 -14.09 -39.41
C SER A 44 15.18 -12.77 -39.63
N CYS A 45 14.47 -11.65 -39.44
CA CYS A 45 15.08 -10.33 -39.51
C CYS A 45 16.12 -10.17 -38.40
N SER A 46 17.24 -9.50 -38.69
CA SER A 46 18.32 -9.26 -37.72
C SER A 46 17.92 -8.35 -36.55
N VAL A 47 16.76 -7.69 -36.64
CA VAL A 47 16.20 -6.80 -35.63
C VAL A 47 14.77 -7.23 -35.31
N SER A 48 14.31 -6.92 -34.11
CA SER A 48 12.93 -7.13 -33.68
C SER A 48 12.00 -5.96 -34.05
N CYS A 49 12.54 -4.84 -34.52
CA CYS A 49 11.80 -3.65 -34.95
C CYS A 49 12.66 -2.76 -35.86
N GLY A 50 12.03 -1.93 -36.69
CA GLY A 50 12.71 -1.03 -37.62
C GLY A 50 13.28 -1.77 -38.83
N SER A 51 14.32 -1.19 -39.44
CA SER A 51 14.97 -1.75 -40.63
C SER A 51 16.16 -2.63 -40.25
N GLY A 52 16.16 -3.87 -40.74
CA GLY A 52 17.25 -4.83 -40.57
C GLY A 52 17.52 -5.62 -41.84
N ARG A 53 18.22 -6.75 -41.69
CA ARG A 53 18.55 -7.65 -42.80
C ARG A 53 18.15 -9.09 -42.52
N GLN A 54 17.69 -9.79 -43.55
CA GLN A 54 17.56 -11.24 -43.56
C GLN A 54 18.71 -11.83 -44.36
N LYS A 55 19.13 -13.04 -43.98
CA LYS A 55 20.18 -13.81 -44.64
C LYS A 55 19.60 -15.12 -45.16
N ARG A 56 19.99 -15.51 -46.37
CA ARG A 56 19.84 -16.88 -46.89
C ARG A 56 21.15 -17.39 -47.43
N SER A 57 21.29 -18.71 -47.49
CA SER A 57 22.50 -19.37 -47.93
C SER A 57 22.20 -20.49 -48.92
N ARG A 58 23.20 -20.82 -49.75
CA ARG A 58 23.23 -22.03 -50.57
C ARG A 58 24.65 -22.56 -50.60
N SER A 59 24.82 -23.87 -50.68
CA SER A 59 26.13 -24.49 -50.82
C SER A 59 26.46 -24.76 -52.29
N ILE A 60 27.76 -24.96 -52.57
CA ILE A 60 28.22 -25.38 -53.89
C ILE A 60 27.84 -26.86 -54.06
N LYS A 61 27.15 -27.17 -55.16
CA LYS A 61 26.79 -28.54 -55.55
C LYS A 61 27.91 -29.20 -56.36
N VAL A 62 28.50 -28.45 -57.29
CA VAL A 62 29.61 -28.90 -58.13
C VAL A 62 30.65 -27.78 -58.21
N TYR A 63 31.88 -28.08 -57.82
CA TYR A 63 33.01 -27.15 -57.88
C TYR A 63 33.53 -27.02 -59.32
N PRO A 64 33.92 -25.80 -59.76
CA PRO A 64 34.52 -25.61 -61.07
C PRO A 64 35.95 -26.19 -61.11
N PHE A 65 36.36 -26.67 -62.28
CA PHE A 65 37.66 -27.33 -62.48
C PHE A 65 38.83 -26.33 -62.59
N GLU A 66 38.55 -25.09 -62.97
CA GLU A 66 39.50 -23.97 -63.03
C GLU A 66 39.14 -22.92 -61.96
N SER A 67 40.09 -22.05 -61.59
CA SER A 67 39.99 -21.02 -60.56
C SER A 67 39.00 -19.86 -60.87
N SER A 68 37.90 -20.17 -61.56
CA SER A 68 36.77 -19.26 -61.74
C SER A 68 36.00 -19.13 -60.44
N PRO A 69 35.70 -17.90 -59.96
CA PRO A 69 34.93 -17.72 -58.74
C PRO A 69 33.50 -18.24 -58.92
N CYS A 70 33.01 -19.00 -57.95
CA CYS A 70 31.59 -19.36 -57.87
C CYS A 70 30.75 -18.12 -57.53
N PRO A 71 29.48 -18.07 -57.97
CA PRO A 71 28.53 -17.06 -57.51
C PRO A 71 28.41 -17.05 -55.99
N SER A 72 28.06 -15.90 -55.40
CA SER A 72 27.92 -15.77 -53.95
C SER A 72 27.02 -16.87 -53.35
N ALA A 73 27.51 -17.48 -52.27
CA ALA A 73 26.81 -18.45 -51.45
C ALA A 73 25.87 -17.79 -50.42
N LEU A 74 26.00 -16.47 -50.25
CA LEU A 74 25.23 -15.69 -49.30
C LEU A 74 24.49 -14.55 -50.01
N GLU A 75 23.28 -14.33 -49.56
CA GLU A 75 22.47 -13.21 -50.02
C GLU A 75 21.78 -12.54 -48.84
N TYR A 76 21.70 -11.22 -48.92
CA TYR A 76 21.04 -10.39 -47.93
C TYR A 76 19.89 -9.65 -48.58
N ARG A 77 18.79 -9.51 -47.84
CA ARG A 77 17.71 -8.58 -48.21
C ARG A 77 17.31 -7.74 -47.01
N THR A 78 16.79 -6.56 -47.29
CA THR A 78 16.24 -5.69 -46.25
C THR A 78 14.91 -6.25 -45.74
N CYS A 79 14.69 -6.09 -44.43
CA CYS A 79 13.43 -6.36 -43.77
C CYS A 79 13.06 -5.15 -42.92
N SER A 80 11.75 -4.86 -42.83
CA SER A 80 11.23 -3.75 -42.03
C SER A 80 10.13 -4.25 -41.12
N ILE A 81 10.38 -4.28 -39.81
CA ILE A 81 9.39 -4.67 -38.81
C ILE A 81 8.78 -3.41 -38.20
N ARG A 82 7.48 -3.19 -38.42
CA ARG A 82 6.78 -2.00 -37.89
C ARG A 82 6.67 -2.09 -36.37
N LYS A 83 7.13 -1.06 -35.65
CA LYS A 83 6.85 -0.92 -34.22
C LYS A 83 5.41 -0.48 -34.00
N THR A 84 4.76 -1.03 -32.97
CA THR A 84 3.42 -0.63 -32.57
C THR A 84 3.48 -0.23 -31.11
N ASN A 85 3.32 1.06 -30.84
CA ASN A 85 3.25 1.56 -29.47
C ASN A 85 1.92 1.16 -28.83
N CYS A 86 1.91 1.07 -27.50
CA CYS A 86 0.65 0.91 -26.80
C CYS A 86 -0.27 2.11 -27.02
N ALA A 87 -1.56 1.84 -27.23
CA ALA A 87 -2.63 2.84 -27.22
C ALA A 87 -3.66 2.47 -26.15
N VAL A 88 -4.26 3.49 -25.54
CA VAL A 88 -5.23 3.34 -24.45
C VAL A 88 -6.52 4.09 -24.78
N SER A 89 -7.62 3.70 -24.16
CA SER A 89 -8.92 4.37 -24.31
C SER A 89 -8.91 5.76 -23.64
N SER A 90 -9.98 6.52 -23.87
CA SER A 90 -10.33 7.62 -22.98
C SER A 90 -10.57 7.10 -21.56
N TRP A 91 -10.43 8.01 -20.59
CA TRP A 91 -10.73 7.71 -19.19
C TRP A 91 -12.22 7.47 -18.98
N SER A 92 -12.56 6.55 -18.08
CA SER A 92 -13.89 6.46 -17.50
C SER A 92 -14.28 7.75 -16.78
N SER A 93 -15.56 7.90 -16.49
CA SER A 93 -15.99 8.84 -15.44
C SER A 93 -15.32 8.48 -14.11
N TRP A 94 -15.18 9.49 -13.24
CA TRP A 94 -14.72 9.27 -11.88
C TRP A 94 -15.73 8.43 -11.12
N ALA A 95 -15.25 7.38 -10.45
CA ALA A 95 -16.06 6.64 -9.50
C ALA A 95 -16.48 7.52 -8.32
N ALA A 96 -17.46 7.04 -7.54
CA ALA A 96 -17.89 7.71 -6.31
C ALA A 96 -16.71 7.92 -5.34
N CYS A 97 -16.81 8.96 -4.50
CA CYS A 97 -15.81 9.22 -3.47
C CYS A 97 -15.82 8.08 -2.46
N THR A 98 -14.64 7.61 -2.03
CA THR A 98 -14.51 6.51 -1.05
C THR A 98 -15.18 6.79 0.29
N LYS A 99 -15.41 8.06 0.61
CA LYS A 99 -16.14 8.48 1.80
C LYS A 99 -17.28 9.41 1.40
N SER A 100 -18.44 9.25 2.03
CA SER A 100 -19.57 10.17 1.88
C SER A 100 -19.37 11.50 2.61
N CYS A 101 -18.47 11.52 3.61
CA CYS A 101 -18.13 12.71 4.38
C CYS A 101 -16.60 12.86 4.54
N GLY A 102 -16.15 14.09 4.72
CA GLY A 102 -14.73 14.43 4.91
C GLY A 102 -13.87 14.11 3.69
N ALA A 103 -12.55 13.99 3.89
CA ALA A 103 -11.60 13.73 2.82
C ALA A 103 -11.56 12.25 2.42
N GLY A 104 -11.73 12.00 1.12
CA GLY A 104 -11.65 10.69 0.47
C GLY A 104 -10.89 10.75 -0.85
N THR A 105 -10.99 9.67 -1.63
CA THR A 105 -10.34 9.55 -2.94
C THR A 105 -11.34 9.05 -3.97
N GLN A 106 -11.26 9.54 -5.20
CA GLN A 106 -11.95 8.99 -6.36
C GLN A 106 -10.94 8.35 -7.30
N THR A 107 -11.38 7.30 -7.99
CA THR A 107 -10.56 6.56 -8.95
C THR A 107 -11.27 6.55 -10.30
N ARG A 108 -10.52 6.70 -11.39
CA ARG A 108 -10.99 6.42 -12.75
C ARG A 108 -10.01 5.49 -13.44
N THR A 109 -10.50 4.76 -14.42
CA THR A 109 -9.72 3.75 -15.12
C THR A 109 -9.85 3.92 -16.63
N ARG A 110 -8.89 3.38 -17.37
CA ARG A 110 -8.93 3.25 -18.83
C ARG A 110 -8.35 1.91 -19.23
N SER A 111 -8.68 1.43 -20.43
CA SER A 111 -8.23 0.14 -20.93
C SER A 111 -7.21 0.29 -22.05
N ILE A 112 -6.45 -0.77 -22.29
CA ILE A 112 -5.54 -0.86 -23.44
C ILE A 112 -6.37 -1.16 -24.69
N THR A 113 -6.28 -0.30 -25.70
CA THR A 113 -6.92 -0.50 -27.01
C THR A 113 -5.98 -1.15 -28.00
N VAL A 114 -4.67 -0.88 -27.90
CA VAL A 114 -3.63 -1.51 -28.72
C VAL A 114 -2.50 -1.96 -27.80
N ARG A 115 -2.21 -3.26 -27.78
CA ARG A 115 -1.05 -3.80 -27.05
C ARG A 115 0.24 -3.45 -27.78
N PRO A 116 1.31 -3.10 -27.04
CA PRO A 116 2.59 -2.84 -27.67
C PRO A 116 3.10 -4.11 -28.35
N LYS A 117 3.57 -3.96 -29.58
CA LYS A 117 4.20 -5.04 -30.35
C LYS A 117 5.53 -4.57 -30.91
N ASN A 118 6.44 -5.51 -31.03
CA ASN A 118 7.85 -5.23 -31.35
C ASN A 118 8.38 -4.22 -30.31
N CYS A 119 9.47 -3.51 -30.57
CA CYS A 119 10.02 -2.52 -29.63
C CYS A 119 9.14 -1.25 -29.45
N GLY A 120 7.82 -1.38 -29.45
CA GLY A 120 6.88 -0.31 -29.17
C GLY A 120 6.89 0.08 -27.70
N ALA A 121 6.56 1.35 -27.43
CA ALA A 121 6.51 1.87 -26.07
C ALA A 121 5.44 1.18 -25.21
N SER A 122 5.76 0.91 -23.95
CA SER A 122 4.83 0.36 -22.95
C SER A 122 3.64 1.28 -22.69
N CYS A 123 2.56 0.70 -22.17
CA CYS A 123 1.34 1.45 -21.88
C CYS A 123 1.56 2.47 -20.77
N PRO A 124 0.96 3.67 -20.88
CA PRO A 124 0.92 4.64 -19.78
C PRO A 124 0.01 4.11 -18.65
N SER A 125 -0.03 4.80 -17.49
CA SER A 125 -0.87 4.38 -16.36
C SER A 125 -2.33 4.20 -16.77
N LEU A 126 -2.93 3.09 -16.33
CA LEU A 126 -4.33 2.73 -16.60
C LEU A 126 -5.28 3.16 -15.48
N VAL A 127 -4.73 3.68 -14.38
CA VAL A 127 -5.48 4.09 -13.20
C VAL A 127 -5.03 5.48 -12.78
N ASP A 128 -6.01 6.32 -12.46
CA ASP A 128 -5.78 7.67 -11.97
C ASP A 128 -6.60 7.89 -10.70
N ARG A 129 -6.04 8.65 -9.76
CA ARG A 129 -6.60 8.88 -8.42
C ARG A 129 -6.53 10.36 -8.09
N ARG A 130 -7.62 10.89 -7.53
CA ARG A 130 -7.66 12.27 -7.03
C ARG A 130 -8.35 12.36 -5.68
N GLY A 131 -8.02 13.41 -4.92
CA GLY A 131 -8.76 13.75 -3.71
C GLY A 131 -10.20 14.18 -4.01
N CYS A 132 -11.09 13.87 -3.07
CA CYS A 132 -12.46 14.37 -3.05
C CYS A 132 -12.84 14.72 -1.61
N THR A 133 -13.72 15.71 -1.45
CA THR A 133 -14.25 16.11 -0.14
C THR A 133 -15.76 15.91 -0.17
N GLY A 134 -16.25 15.03 0.70
CA GLY A 134 -17.68 14.84 0.93
C GLY A 134 -18.25 15.93 1.85
N TYR A 135 -19.45 15.69 2.37
CA TYR A 135 -20.07 16.59 3.34
C TYR A 135 -19.35 16.55 4.71
N GLN A 136 -19.78 17.39 5.64
CA GLN A 136 -19.20 17.42 6.99
C GLN A 136 -19.54 16.12 7.74
N CYS A 137 -18.54 15.47 8.32
CA CYS A 137 -18.75 14.18 8.98
C CYS A 137 -19.54 14.33 10.28
N PRO A 138 -20.47 13.39 10.58
CA PRO A 138 -21.17 13.38 11.86
C PRO A 138 -20.19 13.36 13.02
N ARG A 139 -20.31 14.35 13.90
CA ARG A 139 -19.50 14.43 15.12
C ARG A 139 -20.39 14.08 16.30
N ASN A 140 -20.13 12.93 16.91
CA ASN A 140 -20.88 12.48 18.08
C ASN A 140 -20.51 13.31 19.31
N CYS A 141 -21.46 13.43 20.24
CA CYS A 141 -21.16 14.04 21.52
C CYS A 141 -20.18 13.17 22.33
N LEU A 142 -19.17 13.82 22.91
CA LEU A 142 -18.27 13.22 23.89
C LEU A 142 -18.47 13.91 25.23
N VAL A 143 -18.64 13.13 26.29
CA VAL A 143 -18.79 13.62 27.66
C VAL A 143 -17.61 13.16 28.51
N SER A 144 -17.28 13.94 29.54
CA SER A 144 -16.22 13.60 30.49
C SER A 144 -16.58 12.38 31.32
N SER A 145 -15.57 11.87 32.05
CA SER A 145 -15.83 11.01 33.19
C SER A 145 -16.74 11.73 34.20
N TRP A 146 -17.45 10.93 34.99
CA TRP A 146 -18.25 11.46 36.09
C TRP A 146 -17.37 12.16 37.12
N GLY A 147 -17.85 13.28 37.63
CA GLY A 147 -17.32 13.89 38.85
C GLY A 147 -17.58 13.01 40.08
N ALA A 148 -16.96 13.40 41.20
CA ALA A 148 -17.24 12.77 42.48
C ALA A 148 -18.72 12.96 42.87
N TRP A 149 -19.25 12.00 43.62
CA TRP A 149 -20.55 12.15 44.26
C TRP A 149 -20.53 13.31 45.25
N SER A 150 -21.60 14.10 45.25
CA SER A 150 -21.85 15.09 46.28
C SER A 150 -21.98 14.41 47.65
N LYS A 151 -21.91 15.21 48.71
CA LYS A 151 -22.43 14.79 50.02
C LYS A 151 -23.93 14.49 49.89
N CYS A 152 -24.45 13.68 50.81
CA CYS A 152 -25.89 13.42 50.89
C CYS A 152 -26.63 14.74 51.12
N SER A 153 -27.81 14.89 50.51
CA SER A 153 -28.65 16.08 50.66
C SER A 153 -29.10 16.36 52.09
N VAL A 154 -29.09 15.32 52.93
CA VAL A 154 -29.46 15.39 54.34
C VAL A 154 -28.25 15.07 55.22
N THR A 155 -28.29 15.51 56.48
CA THR A 155 -27.28 15.16 57.49
C THR A 155 -27.66 13.92 58.29
N CYS A 156 -28.91 13.47 58.26
CA CYS A 156 -29.36 12.19 58.82
C CYS A 156 -30.63 11.70 58.12
N GLY A 157 -30.89 10.41 58.20
CA GLY A 157 -31.99 9.75 57.50
C GLY A 157 -31.69 9.50 56.03
N SER A 158 -32.74 9.43 55.21
CA SER A 158 -32.66 9.14 53.78
C SER A 158 -32.57 10.43 52.97
N GLY A 159 -31.62 10.48 52.04
CA GLY A 159 -31.48 11.57 51.09
C GLY A 159 -30.92 11.11 49.76
N THR A 160 -30.45 12.07 48.96
CA THR A 160 -29.93 11.84 47.62
C THR A 160 -28.55 12.47 47.49
N ALA A 161 -27.62 11.76 46.88
CA ALA A 161 -26.35 12.31 46.40
C ALA A 161 -26.43 12.43 44.87
N SER A 162 -25.87 13.51 44.33
CA SER A 162 -25.81 13.75 42.88
C SER A 162 -24.38 13.78 42.40
N ARG A 163 -24.18 13.52 41.11
CA ARG A 163 -22.91 13.75 40.42
C ARG A 163 -23.20 14.27 39.02
N THR A 164 -22.24 15.02 38.48
CA THR A 164 -22.37 15.59 37.13
C THR A 164 -21.13 15.28 36.29
N ARG A 165 -21.30 15.36 34.97
CA ARG A 165 -20.22 15.32 33.99
C ARG A 165 -20.42 16.41 32.95
N LYS A 166 -19.35 16.80 32.26
CA LYS A 166 -19.38 17.89 31.28
C LYS A 166 -19.33 17.36 29.86
N ILE A 167 -19.88 18.13 28.93
CA ILE A 167 -19.68 17.86 27.49
C ILE A 167 -18.26 18.30 27.14
N ILE A 168 -17.47 17.40 26.57
CA ILE A 168 -16.15 17.68 26.01
C ILE A 168 -16.30 18.08 24.54
N THR A 169 -17.19 17.43 23.80
CA THR A 169 -17.41 17.71 22.38
C THR A 169 -18.89 17.78 22.10
N THR A 170 -19.34 18.91 21.54
CA THR A 170 -20.74 19.10 21.15
C THR A 170 -21.05 18.30 19.88
N PRO A 171 -22.22 17.65 19.82
CA PRO A 171 -22.64 16.92 18.64
C PRO A 171 -22.87 17.90 17.47
N ALA A 172 -22.52 17.47 16.25
CA ALA A 172 -22.74 18.27 15.05
C ALA A 172 -22.95 17.37 13.81
N TYR A 173 -23.49 17.97 12.74
CA TYR A 173 -23.66 17.33 11.43
C TYR A 173 -24.42 15.99 11.49
N GLY A 174 -25.48 15.92 12.31
CA GLY A 174 -26.26 14.69 12.49
C GLY A 174 -25.61 13.64 13.39
N GLY A 175 -24.55 13.99 14.13
CA GLY A 175 -23.95 13.12 15.14
C GLY A 175 -24.87 12.84 16.33
N LYS A 176 -24.59 11.74 17.05
CA LYS A 176 -25.40 11.28 18.18
C LYS A 176 -25.41 12.30 19.33
N PRO A 177 -26.58 12.56 19.96
CA PRO A 177 -26.69 13.49 21.07
C PRO A 177 -25.94 12.99 22.32
N CYS A 178 -25.71 13.89 23.27
CA CYS A 178 -25.04 13.56 24.51
C CYS A 178 -25.89 12.64 25.40
N ALA A 179 -25.23 11.70 26.07
CA ALA A 179 -25.85 10.98 27.18
C ALA A 179 -26.08 11.93 28.38
N GLY A 180 -26.95 11.54 29.31
CA GLY A 180 -27.35 12.37 30.45
C GLY A 180 -26.15 12.92 31.25
N LEU A 181 -26.24 14.18 31.69
CA LEU A 181 -25.14 14.91 32.32
C LEU A 181 -25.20 14.90 33.85
N SER A 182 -26.31 14.45 34.43
CA SER A 182 -26.54 14.34 35.87
C SER A 182 -26.97 12.92 36.21
N ASP A 183 -26.55 12.44 37.38
CA ASP A 183 -26.92 11.15 37.93
C ASP A 183 -27.15 11.29 39.44
N HIS A 184 -28.05 10.48 39.97
CA HIS A 184 -28.54 10.56 41.34
C HIS A 184 -28.59 9.18 41.98
N LYS A 185 -28.13 9.08 43.23
CA LYS A 185 -28.26 7.86 44.03
C LYS A 185 -28.84 8.17 45.40
N ARG A 186 -29.54 7.19 45.96
CA ARG A 186 -30.00 7.26 47.35
C ARG A 186 -28.82 7.09 48.30
N CYS A 187 -28.86 7.80 49.41
CA CYS A 187 -27.92 7.68 50.51
C CYS A 187 -28.68 7.71 51.84
N THR A 188 -28.16 6.97 52.82
CA THR A 188 -28.73 6.92 54.17
C THR A 188 -27.63 7.23 55.17
N ILE A 189 -27.85 8.22 56.03
CA ILE A 189 -26.93 8.58 57.11
C ILE A 189 -27.59 8.25 58.44
N THR A 190 -26.99 7.32 59.18
CA THR A 190 -27.46 6.93 60.51
C THR A 190 -27.22 8.06 61.50
N GLN A 191 -28.22 8.34 62.34
CA GLN A 191 -28.07 9.27 63.46
C GLN A 191 -27.43 8.54 64.64
N GLN A 192 -26.37 9.13 65.21
CA GLN A 192 -25.78 8.64 66.45
C GLN A 192 -25.42 9.80 67.35
N ASN A 193 -26.04 9.87 68.52
CA ASN A 193 -25.67 10.84 69.55
C ASN A 193 -24.31 10.50 70.14
N CYS A 194 -23.61 11.51 70.65
CA CYS A 194 -22.38 11.25 71.37
C CYS A 194 -22.66 10.48 72.67
N VAL A 195 -21.98 9.36 72.85
CA VAL A 195 -22.03 8.56 74.08
C VAL A 195 -20.69 8.72 74.79
N VAL A 196 -20.74 9.06 76.08
CA VAL A 196 -19.57 9.25 76.93
C VAL A 196 -19.57 8.21 78.05
N SER A 197 -18.40 7.90 78.59
CA SER A 197 -18.26 7.01 79.74
C SER A 197 -18.88 7.60 81.00
N PRO A 198 -19.15 6.77 82.02
CA PRO A 198 -19.31 7.27 83.38
C PRO A 198 -18.12 8.15 83.79
N TRP A 199 -18.36 9.03 84.76
CA TRP A 199 -17.30 9.84 85.35
C TRP A 199 -16.26 8.96 86.03
N GLY A 200 -14.98 9.25 85.81
CA GLY A 200 -13.90 8.69 86.59
C GLY A 200 -13.88 9.22 88.01
N SER A 201 -13.00 8.66 88.84
CA SER A 201 -12.75 9.13 90.20
C SER A 201 -12.30 10.59 90.20
N TRP A 202 -12.63 11.29 91.30
CA TRP A 202 -12.10 12.62 91.55
C TRP A 202 -10.58 12.57 91.73
N SER A 203 -9.88 13.54 91.18
CA SER A 203 -8.48 13.78 91.50
C SER A 203 -8.32 14.15 92.98
N PRO A 204 -7.11 14.01 93.54
CA PRO A 204 -6.73 14.69 94.77
C PRO A 204 -6.97 16.20 94.66
N CYS A 205 -7.15 16.87 95.81
CA CYS A 205 -7.26 18.31 95.86
C CYS A 205 -5.94 18.96 95.44
N SER A 206 -6.01 19.92 94.51
CA SER A 206 -4.85 20.64 93.99
C SER A 206 -4.18 21.59 94.98
N GLY A 207 -4.77 21.80 96.16
CA GLY A 207 -4.31 22.72 97.20
C GLY A 207 -5.14 22.58 98.49
N SER A 208 -4.82 23.38 99.50
CA SER A 208 -5.45 23.38 100.83
C SER A 208 -6.91 23.88 100.81
N CYS A 209 -7.80 23.25 101.58
CA CYS A 209 -9.17 23.74 101.80
C CYS A 209 -9.13 25.12 102.48
N PRO A 210 -9.96 26.11 102.08
CA PRO A 210 -11.17 26.02 101.24
C PRO A 210 -10.96 26.29 99.73
N ASN A 211 -9.73 26.61 99.29
CA ASN A 211 -9.45 27.02 97.91
C ASN A 211 -9.06 25.87 96.96
N GLY A 212 -8.85 24.67 97.48
CA GLY A 212 -8.56 23.48 96.69
C GLY A 212 -9.68 23.14 95.69
N ARG A 213 -9.30 22.72 94.48
CA ARG A 213 -10.23 22.15 93.49
C ARG A 213 -9.87 20.70 93.21
N LYS A 214 -10.89 19.89 92.97
CA LYS A 214 -10.78 18.53 92.45
C LYS A 214 -11.43 18.45 91.09
N THR A 215 -10.86 17.67 90.19
CA THR A 215 -11.37 17.48 88.82
C THR A 215 -11.59 16.00 88.57
N ARG A 216 -12.67 15.67 87.85
CA ARG A 216 -12.89 14.33 87.30
C ARG A 216 -13.10 14.41 85.81
N LEU A 217 -12.68 13.36 85.12
CA LEU A 217 -12.72 13.27 83.67
C LEU A 217 -13.62 12.11 83.23
N ARG A 218 -14.19 12.23 82.04
CA ARG A 218 -14.84 11.13 81.31
C ARG A 218 -14.40 11.17 79.85
N ARG A 219 -14.48 10.04 79.15
CA ARG A 219 -14.06 9.91 77.75
C ARG A 219 -15.24 9.70 76.82
N VAL A 220 -15.07 10.08 75.56
CA VAL A 220 -16.03 9.75 74.50
C VAL A 220 -15.92 8.27 74.16
N ILE A 221 -17.04 7.55 74.21
CA ILE A 221 -17.16 6.15 73.76
C ILE A 221 -17.58 6.13 72.29
N LEU A 222 -18.62 6.88 71.93
CA LEU A 222 -19.11 6.99 70.57
C LEU A 222 -19.16 8.45 70.14
N LYS A 223 -18.52 8.78 69.02
CA LYS A 223 -18.58 10.12 68.43
C LYS A 223 -19.94 10.34 67.76
N PRO A 224 -20.45 11.59 67.75
CA PRO A 224 -21.69 11.88 67.08
C PRO A 224 -21.54 11.70 65.56
N THR A 225 -22.50 11.05 64.92
CA THR A 225 -22.59 10.93 63.46
C THR A 225 -23.92 11.49 62.97
N GLY A 226 -23.90 12.03 61.74
CA GLY A 226 -25.05 12.69 61.14
C GLY A 226 -25.54 13.90 61.94
N CYS A 227 -26.83 13.91 62.30
CA CYS A 227 -27.45 14.95 63.12
C CYS A 227 -27.44 14.63 64.63
N GLY A 228 -26.63 13.67 65.08
CA GLY A 228 -26.52 13.33 66.49
C GLY A 228 -26.03 14.49 67.36
N THR A 229 -26.46 14.50 68.62
CA THR A 229 -26.10 15.56 69.57
C THR A 229 -24.60 15.56 69.89
N ARG A 230 -24.03 16.77 70.01
CA ARG A 230 -22.61 16.95 70.37
C ARG A 230 -22.32 16.37 71.75
N CYS A 231 -21.05 16.01 71.97
CA CYS A 231 -20.61 15.48 73.24
C CYS A 231 -20.82 16.51 74.37
N PRO A 232 -21.41 16.10 75.51
CA PRO A 232 -21.47 16.95 76.69
C PRO A 232 -20.05 17.13 77.28
N VAL A 233 -19.89 18.05 78.24
CA VAL A 233 -18.58 18.38 78.83
C VAL A 233 -17.84 17.15 79.35
N LEU A 234 -16.54 17.05 79.08
CA LEU A 234 -15.72 15.88 79.41
C LEU A 234 -14.91 16.03 80.70
N SER A 235 -14.87 17.25 81.23
CA SER A 235 -14.19 17.60 82.48
C SER A 235 -15.17 18.30 83.40
N GLN A 236 -15.13 17.96 84.68
CA GLN A 236 -15.90 18.64 85.72
C GLN A 236 -15.00 18.93 86.91
N SER A 237 -15.07 20.16 87.40
CA SER A 237 -14.33 20.62 88.58
C SER A 237 -15.29 21.02 89.69
N SER A 238 -14.91 20.74 90.94
CA SER A 238 -15.64 21.11 92.15
C SER A 238 -14.67 21.63 93.20
N SER A 239 -15.14 22.48 94.12
CA SER A 239 -14.39 22.84 95.31
C SER A 239 -14.18 21.62 96.21
N CYS A 240 -13.07 21.62 96.92
CA CYS A 240 -12.82 20.71 98.04
C CYS A 240 -13.59 21.21 99.26
N MET A 241 -14.19 20.28 100.00
CA MET A 241 -14.80 20.53 101.31
C MET A 241 -13.78 20.23 102.40
#